data_AF-A0A355FT40-F1
#
_entry.id   AF-A0A355FT40-F1
#
_cell.length_a   1.000
_cell.length_b   1.000
_cell.length_c   1.000
_cell.angle_alpha   90.00
_cell.angle_beta   90.00
_cell.angle_gamma   90.00
#
_symmetry.space_group_name_H-M   'P 1'
#
loop_
_entity.id
_entity.type
_entity.pdbx_description
1 polymer ?
#
loop_
_entity_poly.entity_id
_entity_poly.type
_entity_poly.pdbx_seq_one_letter_code
_entity_poly.pdbx_strand_id
1 'polypeptide(L)'
;MEAKGSLIEKLDDFIRAYYLNQVVNGLLLSVAVLIVSGITFALLEYVGQFGIAGRTVIFWVLTGGGSTVIGGWVLWPLLQWGRLSRGLTHEQASSIIGEHFPEISDRLLNVLQLQRQLGTTSSTSDTSLLQASIEERTTALKPVAFQRAIDWKKSRKLLKYAVPTLILAAGIMGWSPELVQEPASRILAHRQDFIPPPPFAFSVLSNPLAVPALEPFTLEVQTEGEAQPEIVMIEVGESRYRMERTGEGRFRYVFPMVRESLSFTLFGSGVSSDVYTLKALPVPTLVGLEVTTTPPSYTGLPAETV
;
A
#
# COMPACT_ATOMS: atom_id res chain seq x y z
N MET A 1 -2.01 -53.73 18.62
CA MET A 1 -2.73 -52.45 18.49
C MET A 1 -1.87 -51.34 17.88
N GLU A 2 -0.54 -51.37 18.04
CA GLU A 2 0.39 -50.35 17.50
C GLU A 2 0.42 -50.26 15.96
N ALA A 3 0.31 -51.39 15.24
CA ALA A 3 0.34 -51.39 13.78
C ALA A 3 -0.83 -50.65 13.11
N LYS A 4 -2.03 -50.67 13.72
CA LYS A 4 -3.22 -49.96 13.22
C LYS A 4 -3.06 -48.44 13.27
N GLY A 5 -2.45 -47.92 14.34
CA GLY A 5 -2.15 -46.49 14.46
C GLY A 5 -1.15 -46.05 13.40
N SER A 6 -0.10 -46.86 13.17
CA SER A 6 0.97 -46.52 12.25
C SER A 6 0.54 -46.31 10.78
N LEU A 7 -0.44 -47.07 10.28
CA LEU A 7 -0.89 -46.93 8.88
C LEU A 7 -1.78 -45.71 8.67
N ILE A 8 -2.74 -45.47 9.58
CA ILE A 8 -3.61 -44.29 9.53
C ILE A 8 -2.78 -43.02 9.70
N GLU A 9 -1.83 -43.03 10.63
CA GLU A 9 -0.92 -41.91 10.86
C GLU A 9 -0.06 -41.60 9.62
N LYS A 10 0.45 -42.63 8.93
CA LYS A 10 1.17 -42.47 7.66
C LYS A 10 0.27 -41.95 6.53
N LEU A 11 -0.99 -42.34 6.49
CA LEU A 11 -1.96 -41.84 5.51
C LEU A 11 -2.33 -40.37 5.78
N ASP A 12 -2.49 -40.01 7.05
CA ASP A 12 -2.67 -38.63 7.50
C ASP A 12 -1.44 -37.76 7.18
N ASP A 13 -0.23 -38.29 7.34
CA ASP A 13 1.01 -37.62 6.93
C ASP A 13 1.07 -37.40 5.42
N PHE A 14 0.63 -38.38 4.63
CA PHE A 14 0.52 -38.24 3.18
C PHE A 14 -0.49 -37.16 2.80
N ILE A 15 -1.69 -37.16 3.41
CA ILE A 15 -2.73 -36.16 3.14
C ILE A 15 -2.23 -34.75 3.50
N ARG A 16 -1.57 -34.59 4.65
CA ARG A 16 -0.97 -33.31 5.08
C ARG A 16 0.09 -32.83 4.09
N ALA A 17 0.96 -33.72 3.65
CA ALA A 17 2.04 -33.37 2.74
C ALA A 17 1.55 -33.12 1.29
N TYR A 18 0.49 -33.79 0.85
CA TYR A 18 -0.18 -33.54 -0.43
C TYR A 18 -0.77 -32.13 -0.49
N TYR A 19 -1.55 -31.74 0.53
CA TYR A 19 -2.11 -30.38 0.60
C TYR A 19 -1.03 -29.33 0.78
N LEU A 20 0.05 -29.61 1.51
CA LEU A 20 1.19 -28.72 1.61
C LEU A 20 1.81 -28.45 0.22
N ASN A 21 1.98 -29.49 -0.61
CA ASN A 21 2.48 -29.32 -1.97
C ASN A 21 1.50 -28.51 -2.85
N GLN A 22 0.19 -28.71 -2.70
CA GLN A 22 -0.81 -27.94 -3.42
C GLN A 22 -0.81 -26.46 -2.99
N VAL A 23 -0.68 -26.18 -1.70
CA VAL A 23 -0.56 -24.81 -1.16
C VAL A 23 0.73 -24.15 -1.66
N VAL A 24 1.88 -24.83 -1.62
CA VAL A 24 3.15 -24.28 -2.10
C VAL A 24 3.09 -23.96 -3.59
N ASN A 25 2.49 -24.83 -4.40
CA ASN A 25 2.30 -24.58 -5.82
C ASN A 25 1.33 -23.41 -6.08
N GLY A 26 0.22 -23.37 -5.35
CA GLY A 26 -0.74 -22.28 -5.42
C GLY A 26 -0.13 -20.94 -5.04
N LEU A 27 0.69 -20.92 -3.97
CA LEU A 27 1.39 -19.74 -3.50
C LEU A 27 2.42 -19.24 -4.53
N LEU A 28 3.24 -20.14 -5.06
CA LEU A 28 4.23 -19.78 -6.09
C LEU A 28 3.56 -19.21 -7.34
N LEU A 29 2.46 -19.83 -7.79
CA LEU A 29 1.71 -19.36 -8.95
C LEU A 29 1.03 -18.01 -8.66
N SER A 30 0.40 -17.85 -7.50
CA SER A 30 -0.27 -16.62 -7.11
C SER A 30 0.72 -15.46 -7.01
N VAL A 31 1.89 -15.68 -6.40
CA VAL A 31 2.93 -14.65 -6.29
C VAL A 31 3.43 -14.24 -7.66
N ALA A 32 3.71 -15.20 -8.55
CA ALA A 32 4.16 -14.89 -9.91
C ALA A 32 3.11 -14.07 -10.69
N VAL A 33 1.84 -14.48 -10.66
CA VAL A 33 0.74 -13.76 -11.34
C VAL A 33 0.53 -12.36 -10.75
N LEU A 34 0.58 -12.21 -9.43
CA LEU A 34 0.45 -10.92 -8.76
C LEU A 34 1.58 -9.96 -9.11
N ILE A 35 2.82 -10.44 -9.13
CA ILE A 35 3.98 -9.62 -9.51
C ILE A 35 3.86 -9.18 -10.97
N VAL A 36 3.59 -10.11 -11.89
CA VAL A 36 3.47 -9.80 -13.32
C VAL A 36 2.34 -8.83 -13.59
N SER A 37 1.17 -9.06 -12.99
CA SER A 37 0.03 -8.15 -13.13
C SER A 37 0.33 -6.76 -12.55
N GLY A 38 0.93 -6.68 -11.37
CA GLY A 38 1.34 -5.41 -10.75
C GLY A 38 2.31 -4.61 -11.61
N ILE A 39 3.36 -5.26 -12.14
CA ILE A 39 4.31 -4.61 -13.06
C ILE A 39 3.61 -4.13 -14.33
N THR A 40 2.74 -4.95 -14.91
CA THR A 40 1.99 -4.61 -16.13
C THR A 40 1.12 -3.37 -15.91
N PHE A 41 0.36 -3.33 -14.81
CA PHE A 41 -0.48 -2.18 -14.47
C PHE A 41 0.33 -0.94 -14.12
N ALA A 42 1.47 -1.07 -13.44
CA ALA A 42 2.37 0.05 -13.17
C ALA A 42 2.93 0.65 -14.47
N LEU A 43 3.32 -0.19 -15.43
CA LEU A 43 3.80 0.27 -16.74
C LEU A 43 2.69 0.98 -17.52
N LEU A 44 1.47 0.44 -17.48
CA LEU A 44 0.30 1.05 -18.11
C LEU A 44 -0.03 2.40 -17.48
N GLU A 45 0.03 2.53 -16.15
CA GLU A 45 -0.18 3.81 -15.44
C GLU A 45 0.89 4.83 -15.82
N TYR A 46 2.15 4.40 -15.92
CA TYR A 46 3.27 5.26 -16.30
C TYR A 46 3.11 5.82 -17.72
N VAL A 47 2.73 4.97 -18.69
CA VAL A 47 2.56 5.39 -20.10
C VAL A 47 1.24 6.14 -20.32
N GLY A 48 0.16 5.70 -19.67
CA GLY A 48 -1.19 6.20 -19.90
C GLY A 48 -1.59 7.43 -19.08
N GLN A 49 -0.85 7.75 -18.01
CA GLN A 49 -1.19 8.82 -17.05
C GLN A 49 -2.68 8.81 -16.69
N PHE A 50 -3.20 7.66 -16.28
CA PHE A 50 -4.64 7.53 -16.08
C PHE A 50 -5.14 8.48 -14.99
N GLY A 51 -6.28 9.11 -15.27
CA GLY A 51 -7.00 9.88 -14.26
C GLY A 51 -7.56 9.01 -13.14
N ILE A 52 -8.25 9.65 -12.19
CA ILE A 52 -8.79 9.03 -10.96
C ILE A 52 -9.65 7.78 -11.25
N ALA A 53 -10.44 7.79 -12.33
CA ALA A 53 -11.28 6.67 -12.72
C ALA A 53 -10.46 5.43 -13.13
N GLY A 54 -9.40 5.61 -13.93
CA GLY A 54 -8.54 4.51 -14.37
C GLY A 54 -7.79 3.88 -13.20
N ARG A 55 -7.25 4.71 -12.29
CA ARG A 55 -6.59 4.26 -11.05
C ARG A 55 -7.53 3.42 -10.17
N THR A 56 -8.79 3.84 -10.06
CA THR A 56 -9.80 3.13 -9.27
C THR A 56 -10.10 1.75 -9.87
N VAL A 57 -10.21 1.65 -11.19
CA VAL A 57 -10.41 0.35 -11.88
C VAL A 57 -9.21 -0.56 -11.67
N ILE A 58 -7.98 -0.04 -11.88
CA ILE A 58 -6.75 -0.82 -11.68
C ILE A 58 -6.66 -1.34 -10.25
N PHE A 59 -6.96 -0.50 -9.26
CA PHE A 59 -6.98 -0.89 -7.84
C PHE A 59 -7.95 -2.04 -7.59
N TRP A 60 -9.22 -1.92 -8.01
CA TRP A 60 -10.22 -2.96 -7.78
C TRP A 60 -9.93 -4.26 -8.55
N VAL A 61 -9.35 -4.17 -9.75
CA VAL A 61 -8.91 -5.35 -10.51
C VAL A 61 -7.74 -6.04 -9.82
N LEU A 62 -6.75 -5.29 -9.35
CA LEU A 62 -5.58 -5.83 -8.67
C LEU A 62 -5.98 -6.45 -7.30
N THR A 63 -6.76 -5.73 -6.50
CA THR A 63 -7.22 -6.19 -5.19
C THR A 63 -8.22 -7.32 -5.31
N GLY A 64 -9.29 -7.16 -6.11
CA GLY A 64 -10.34 -8.17 -6.28
C GLY A 64 -9.82 -9.42 -7.00
N GLY A 65 -9.04 -9.24 -8.07
CA GLY A 65 -8.37 -10.34 -8.77
C GLY A 65 -7.37 -11.05 -7.86
N GLY A 66 -6.56 -10.30 -7.12
CA GLY A 66 -5.61 -10.85 -6.16
C GLY A 66 -6.29 -11.64 -5.04
N SER A 67 -7.36 -11.11 -4.45
CA SER A 67 -8.16 -11.82 -3.45
C SER A 67 -8.78 -13.11 -4.01
N THR A 68 -9.23 -13.10 -5.26
CA THR A 68 -9.79 -14.31 -5.91
C THR A 68 -8.73 -15.37 -6.12
N VAL A 69 -7.55 -14.97 -6.62
CA VAL A 69 -6.41 -15.87 -6.86
C VAL A 69 -5.90 -16.45 -5.54
N ILE A 70 -5.69 -15.61 -4.52
CA ILE A 70 -5.25 -16.05 -3.18
C ILE A 70 -6.33 -16.93 -2.54
N GLY A 71 -7.60 -16.53 -2.62
CA GLY A 71 -8.75 -17.27 -2.10
C GLY A 71 -8.83 -18.70 -2.64
N GLY A 72 -8.79 -18.83 -3.97
CA GLY A 72 -8.92 -20.12 -4.65
C GLY A 72 -7.66 -20.98 -4.61
N TRP A 73 -6.48 -20.42 -4.86
CA TRP A 73 -5.25 -21.21 -5.00
C TRP A 73 -4.48 -21.41 -3.70
N VAL A 74 -4.66 -20.55 -2.70
CA VAL A 74 -3.94 -20.63 -1.42
C VAL A 74 -4.89 -20.94 -0.27
N LEU A 75 -5.93 -20.13 -0.07
CA LEU A 75 -6.82 -20.24 1.09
C LEU A 75 -7.62 -21.55 1.08
N TRP A 76 -8.18 -21.93 -0.07
CA TRP A 76 -8.95 -23.17 -0.21
C TRP A 76 -8.16 -24.45 0.14
N PRO A 77 -6.97 -24.72 -0.45
CA PRO A 77 -6.18 -25.88 -0.07
C PRO A 77 -5.61 -25.78 1.36
N LEU A 78 -5.42 -24.57 1.90
CA LEU A 78 -4.99 -24.37 3.29
C LEU A 78 -6.11 -24.69 4.29
N LEU A 79 -7.37 -24.36 3.97
CA LEU A 79 -8.55 -24.77 4.73
C LEU A 79 -8.76 -26.29 4.70
N GLN A 80 -8.41 -26.96 3.59
CA GLN A 80 -8.41 -28.42 3.48
C GLN A 80 -7.29 -29.06 4.30
N TRP A 81 -6.10 -28.45 4.33
CA TRP A 81 -5.00 -28.87 5.20
C TRP A 81 -5.35 -28.78 6.69
N GLY A 82 -6.02 -27.69 7.10
CA GLY A 82 -6.46 -27.47 8.48
C GLY A 82 -7.66 -28.32 8.93
N ARG A 83 -8.13 -29.28 8.10
CA ARG A 83 -9.33 -30.11 8.35
C ARG A 83 -10.64 -29.33 8.62
N LEU A 84 -10.68 -28.03 8.27
CA LEU A 84 -11.84 -27.17 8.51
C LEU A 84 -12.90 -27.28 7.39
N SER A 85 -12.53 -27.88 6.26
CA SER A 85 -13.43 -28.22 5.15
C SER A 85 -13.39 -29.73 4.87
N ARG A 86 -14.36 -30.26 4.09
CA ARG A 86 -14.41 -31.68 3.71
C ARG A 86 -13.13 -32.05 2.93
N GLY A 87 -12.13 -32.55 3.66
CA GLY A 87 -10.87 -33.01 3.10
C GLY A 87 -11.00 -34.33 2.35
N LEU A 88 -9.87 -34.85 1.85
CA LEU A 88 -9.82 -36.14 1.18
C LEU A 88 -10.18 -37.24 2.18
N THR A 89 -11.09 -38.12 1.77
CA THR A 89 -11.38 -39.34 2.54
C THR A 89 -10.20 -40.32 2.42
N HIS A 90 -10.04 -41.20 3.40
CA HIS A 90 -8.94 -42.17 3.43
C HIS A 90 -8.94 -43.09 2.18
N GLU A 91 -10.11 -43.37 1.63
CA GLU A 91 -10.29 -44.12 0.37
C GLU A 91 -9.77 -43.35 -0.84
N GLN A 92 -10.08 -42.05 -0.96
CA GLN A 92 -9.55 -41.21 -2.04
C GLN A 92 -8.03 -41.06 -1.95
N ALA A 93 -7.49 -40.89 -0.74
CA ALA A 93 -6.05 -40.86 -0.52
C ALA A 93 -5.39 -42.18 -0.96
N SER A 94 -6.00 -43.33 -0.65
CA SER A 94 -5.51 -44.64 -1.07
C SER A 94 -5.53 -44.84 -2.60
N SER A 95 -6.54 -44.31 -3.30
CA SER A 95 -6.63 -44.35 -4.75
C SER A 95 -5.52 -43.52 -5.40
N ILE A 96 -5.27 -42.31 -4.90
CA ILE A 96 -4.21 -41.42 -5.39
C ILE A 96 -2.82 -42.03 -5.16
N ILE A 97 -2.61 -42.67 -4.00
CA ILE A 97 -1.36 -43.41 -3.73
C ILE A 97 -1.24 -44.61 -4.67
N GLY A 98 -2.34 -45.31 -4.95
CA GLY A 98 -2.39 -46.48 -5.82
C GLY A 98 -2.05 -46.18 -7.28
N GLU A 99 -2.40 -44.99 -7.78
CA GLU A 99 -1.97 -44.52 -9.11
C GLU A 99 -0.44 -44.35 -9.21
N HIS A 100 0.20 -43.93 -8.12
CA HIS A 100 1.65 -43.69 -8.10
C HIS A 100 2.46 -44.96 -7.76
N PHE A 101 1.86 -45.91 -7.06
CA PHE A 101 2.46 -47.19 -6.69
C PHE A 101 1.53 -48.37 -7.02
N PRO A 102 1.50 -48.82 -8.29
CA PRO A 102 0.62 -49.91 -8.75
C PRO A 102 0.86 -51.24 -8.03
N GLU A 103 2.05 -51.44 -7.48
CA GLU A 103 2.46 -52.65 -6.77
C GLU A 103 1.75 -52.83 -5.40
N ILE A 104 1.20 -51.73 -4.86
CA ILE A 104 0.65 -51.67 -3.49
C ILE A 104 -0.84 -51.28 -3.48
N SER A 105 -1.36 -50.70 -4.56
CA SER A 105 -2.73 -50.20 -4.69
C SER A 105 -3.81 -51.16 -4.18
N ASP A 106 -3.82 -52.39 -4.71
CA ASP A 106 -4.82 -53.42 -4.41
C ASP A 106 -4.73 -53.90 -2.96
N ARG A 107 -3.52 -53.94 -2.39
CA ARG A 107 -3.30 -54.37 -1.01
C ARG A 107 -3.75 -53.29 -0.03
N LEU A 108 -3.49 -52.02 -0.34
CA LEU A 108 -3.83 -50.88 0.51
C LEU A 108 -5.35 -50.65 0.55
N LEU A 109 -6.02 -50.78 -0.60
CA LEU A 109 -7.48 -50.68 -0.70
C LEU A 109 -8.18 -51.81 0.08
N ASN A 110 -7.71 -53.06 -0.09
CA ASN A 110 -8.27 -54.21 0.63
C ASN A 110 -8.13 -54.09 2.16
N VAL A 111 -6.98 -53.60 2.64
CA VAL A 111 -6.76 -53.39 4.09
C VAL A 111 -7.68 -52.29 4.64
N LEU A 112 -7.87 -51.18 3.91
CA LEU A 112 -8.81 -50.12 4.29
C LEU A 112 -10.27 -50.59 4.29
N GLN A 113 -10.69 -51.38 3.30
CA GLN A 113 -12.04 -51.96 3.23
C GLN A 113 -12.33 -52.92 4.39
N LEU A 114 -11.38 -53.84 4.68
CA LEU A 114 -11.48 -54.75 5.83
C LEU A 114 -11.52 -53.99 7.16
N GLN A 115 -10.76 -52.89 7.28
CA GLN A 115 -10.77 -52.04 8.47
C GLN A 115 -12.11 -51.33 8.67
N ARG A 116 -12.75 -50.84 7.60
CA ARG A 116 -14.07 -50.21 7.66
C ARG A 116 -15.12 -51.23 8.12
N GLN A 117 -15.09 -52.44 7.58
CA GLN A 117 -15.98 -53.54 8.00
C GLN A 117 -15.81 -53.91 9.48
N LEU A 118 -14.56 -53.97 9.98
CA LEU A 118 -14.27 -54.20 11.41
C LEU A 118 -14.72 -53.05 12.33
N GLY A 119 -14.68 -51.80 11.86
CA GLY A 119 -15.13 -50.63 12.63
C GLY A 119 -16.65 -50.57 12.80
N THR A 120 -17.40 -51.15 11.85
CA THR A 120 -18.87 -51.24 11.90
C THR A 120 -19.42 -52.49 12.58
N THR A 121 -18.64 -53.58 12.65
CA THR A 121 -19.12 -54.87 13.18
C THR A 121 -18.42 -55.19 14.50
N SER A 122 -19.05 -54.84 15.60
CA SER A 122 -18.67 -55.22 16.97
C SER A 122 -18.93 -56.71 17.21
N SER A 123 -18.10 -57.60 16.65
CA SER A 123 -18.24 -59.05 16.86
C SER A 123 -16.88 -59.66 17.22
N THR A 124 -16.79 -60.14 18.46
CA THR A 124 -15.56 -60.30 19.27
C THR A 124 -14.80 -61.63 19.04
N SER A 125 -15.13 -62.43 18.02
CA SER A 125 -14.64 -63.82 17.92
C SER A 125 -13.56 -64.09 16.86
N ASP A 126 -13.41 -63.26 15.81
CA ASP A 126 -12.45 -63.52 14.71
C ASP A 126 -11.36 -62.45 14.56
N THR A 127 -11.26 -61.53 15.53
CA THR A 127 -10.36 -60.37 15.45
C THR A 127 -8.88 -60.74 15.51
N SER A 128 -8.49 -61.86 16.11
CA SER A 128 -7.07 -62.22 16.29
C SER A 128 -6.39 -62.70 15.00
N LEU A 129 -7.03 -63.58 14.23
CA LEU A 129 -6.52 -64.07 12.95
C LEU A 129 -6.53 -62.98 11.88
N LEU A 130 -7.58 -62.15 11.86
CA LEU A 130 -7.65 -61.00 10.93
C LEU A 130 -6.57 -59.96 11.26
N GLN A 131 -6.34 -59.69 12.55
CA GLN A 131 -5.30 -58.78 13.00
C GLN A 131 -3.89 -59.28 12.66
N ALA A 132 -3.63 -60.59 12.81
CA ALA A 132 -2.36 -61.20 12.39
C ALA A 132 -2.14 -61.07 10.87
N SER A 133 -3.17 -61.31 10.05
CA SER A 133 -3.09 -61.15 8.59
C SER A 133 -2.88 -59.69 8.17
N ILE A 134 -3.48 -58.74 8.88
CA ILE A 134 -3.23 -57.31 8.68
C ILE A 134 -1.79 -56.96 9.05
N GLU A 135 -1.25 -57.50 10.14
CA GLU A 135 0.11 -57.19 10.61
C GLU A 135 1.20 -57.76 9.68
N GLU A 136 1.00 -58.97 9.16
CA GLU A 136 1.86 -59.58 8.14
C GLU A 136 1.85 -58.76 6.84
N ARG A 137 0.67 -58.39 6.34
CA ARG A 137 0.51 -57.59 5.11
C ARG A 137 0.97 -56.14 5.29
N THR A 138 0.84 -55.55 6.48
CA THR A 138 1.34 -54.20 6.78
C THR A 138 2.86 -54.16 6.86
N THR A 139 3.50 -55.26 7.30
CA THR A 139 4.96 -55.35 7.37
C THR A 139 5.60 -55.36 5.97
N ALA A 140 4.93 -55.94 4.97
CA ALA A 140 5.33 -55.84 3.56
C ALA A 140 5.19 -54.43 2.96
N LEU A 141 4.37 -53.55 3.56
CA LEU A 141 4.13 -52.17 3.13
C LEU A 141 5.05 -51.15 3.80
N LYS A 142 5.82 -51.55 4.82
CA LYS A 142 6.73 -50.68 5.59
C LYS A 142 7.84 -49.96 4.79
N PRO A 143 8.36 -50.44 3.63
CA PRO A 143 9.52 -49.80 3.01
C PRO A 143 9.18 -48.65 2.04
N VAL A 144 7.90 -48.31 1.80
CA VAL A 144 7.56 -47.24 0.86
C VAL A 144 7.26 -45.94 1.60
N ALA A 145 8.16 -44.98 1.45
CA ALA A 145 7.94 -43.62 1.91
C ALA A 145 6.82 -42.99 1.05
N PHE A 146 5.57 -42.99 1.54
CA PHE A 146 4.43 -42.34 0.89
C PHE A 146 4.70 -40.87 0.52
N GLN A 147 5.62 -40.21 1.24
CA GLN A 147 6.12 -38.86 0.94
C GLN A 147 6.76 -38.74 -0.46
N ARG A 148 7.24 -39.83 -1.07
CA ARG A 148 7.80 -39.82 -2.44
C ARG A 148 6.74 -39.78 -3.55
N ALA A 149 5.47 -40.09 -3.27
CA ALA A 149 4.38 -39.91 -4.23
C ALA A 149 3.98 -38.44 -4.42
N ILE A 150 4.59 -37.53 -3.66
CA ILE A 150 4.39 -36.09 -3.84
C ILE A 150 5.26 -35.64 -5.00
N ASP A 151 4.61 -35.27 -6.09
CA ASP A 151 5.26 -34.86 -7.33
C ASP A 151 5.86 -33.45 -7.24
N TRP A 152 6.96 -33.30 -6.48
CA TRP A 152 7.71 -32.05 -6.33
C TRP A 152 8.30 -31.53 -7.65
N LYS A 153 8.29 -32.37 -8.69
CA LYS A 153 8.82 -32.05 -10.02
C LYS A 153 8.03 -30.90 -10.68
N LYS A 154 6.71 -30.83 -10.46
CA LYS A 154 5.87 -29.73 -10.94
C LYS A 154 6.21 -28.41 -10.23
N SER A 155 6.39 -28.45 -8.92
CA SER A 155 6.78 -27.32 -8.08
C SER A 155 8.16 -26.77 -8.46
N ARG A 156 9.11 -27.65 -8.78
CA ARG A 156 10.46 -27.26 -9.22
C ARG A 156 10.46 -26.58 -10.60
N LYS A 157 9.60 -27.03 -11.51
CA LYS A 157 9.40 -26.36 -12.81
C LYS A 157 8.79 -24.97 -12.62
N LEU A 158 7.82 -24.85 -11.71
CA LEU A 158 7.20 -23.57 -11.39
C LEU A 158 8.20 -22.60 -10.71
N LEU A 159 9.04 -23.12 -9.82
CA LEU A 159 10.14 -22.36 -9.20
C LEU A 159 11.08 -21.75 -10.24
N LYS A 160 11.37 -22.48 -11.34
CA LYS A 160 12.20 -21.98 -12.44
C LYS A 160 11.60 -20.77 -13.16
N TYR A 161 10.28 -20.58 -13.13
CA TYR A 161 9.62 -19.39 -13.70
C TYR A 161 9.37 -18.30 -12.64
N ALA A 162 9.05 -18.68 -11.40
CA ALA A 162 8.81 -17.75 -10.31
C ALA A 162 10.09 -16.99 -9.90
N VAL A 163 11.25 -17.68 -9.85
CA VAL A 163 12.52 -17.09 -9.42
C VAL A 163 12.99 -15.97 -10.35
N PRO A 164 13.06 -16.14 -11.69
CA PRO A 164 13.40 -15.04 -12.59
C PRO A 164 12.44 -13.86 -12.49
N THR A 165 11.15 -14.12 -12.31
CA THR A 165 10.12 -13.07 -12.16
C THR A 165 10.37 -12.26 -10.88
N LEU A 166 10.70 -12.92 -9.77
CA LEU A 166 11.07 -12.27 -8.51
C LEU A 166 12.36 -11.48 -8.62
N ILE A 167 13.38 -12.03 -9.28
CA ILE A 167 14.66 -11.35 -9.49
C ILE A 167 14.46 -10.10 -10.36
N LEU A 168 13.64 -10.20 -11.40
CA LEU A 168 13.32 -9.07 -12.28
C LEU A 168 12.61 -7.96 -11.50
N ALA A 169 11.61 -8.31 -10.69
CA ALA A 169 10.91 -7.37 -9.83
C ALA A 169 11.85 -6.71 -8.80
N ALA A 170 12.70 -7.50 -8.15
CA ALA A 170 13.70 -7.00 -7.19
C ALA A 170 14.75 -6.10 -7.86
N GLY A 171 15.16 -6.43 -9.09
CA GLY A 171 16.08 -5.62 -9.88
C GLY A 171 15.50 -4.26 -10.24
N ILE A 172 14.22 -4.20 -10.67
CA ILE A 172 13.53 -2.95 -10.95
C ILE A 172 13.42 -2.09 -9.68
N MET A 173 13.07 -2.72 -8.55
CA MET A 173 12.94 -2.02 -7.26
C MET A 173 14.28 -1.50 -6.73
N GLY A 174 15.39 -2.21 -7.01
CA GLY A 174 16.74 -1.81 -6.59
C GLY A 174 17.36 -0.73 -7.48
N TRP A 175 17.09 -0.73 -8.79
CA TRP A 175 17.67 0.25 -9.72
C TRP A 175 16.89 1.57 -9.70
N SER A 176 15.57 1.51 -9.58
CA SER A 176 14.70 2.67 -9.68
C SER A 176 13.49 2.48 -8.77
N PRO A 177 13.65 2.71 -7.44
CA PRO A 177 12.55 2.58 -6.50
C PRO A 177 11.36 3.48 -6.86
N GLU A 178 11.60 4.63 -7.49
CA GLU A 178 10.56 5.57 -7.96
C GLU A 178 9.59 4.93 -8.96
N LEU A 179 10.06 4.05 -9.86
CA LEU A 179 9.20 3.37 -10.85
C LEU A 179 8.21 2.38 -10.23
N VAL A 180 8.42 1.96 -8.97
CA VAL A 180 7.56 1.00 -8.29
C VAL A 180 6.84 1.64 -7.10
N GLN A 181 7.54 2.45 -6.31
CA GLN A 181 7.01 3.07 -5.11
C GLN A 181 6.04 4.21 -5.44
N GLU A 182 6.28 5.02 -6.47
CA GLU A 182 5.33 6.06 -6.85
C GLU A 182 4.02 5.49 -7.41
N PRO A 183 4.01 4.53 -8.36
CA PRO A 183 2.76 3.95 -8.82
C PRO A 183 2.05 3.17 -7.72
N ALA A 184 2.77 2.41 -6.89
CA ALA A 184 2.17 1.66 -5.79
C ALA A 184 1.52 2.59 -4.75
N SER A 185 2.17 3.68 -4.37
CA SER A 185 1.60 4.68 -3.46
C SER A 185 0.42 5.43 -4.09
N ARG A 186 0.47 5.76 -5.38
CA ARG A 186 -0.65 6.38 -6.12
C ARG A 186 -1.85 5.45 -6.27
N ILE A 187 -1.63 4.15 -6.47
CA ILE A 187 -2.68 3.13 -6.53
C ILE A 187 -3.30 2.90 -5.14
N LEU A 188 -2.49 2.85 -4.09
CA LEU A 188 -2.98 2.70 -2.70
C LEU A 188 -3.74 3.95 -2.23
N ALA A 189 -3.27 5.13 -2.62
CA ALA A 189 -3.90 6.41 -2.37
C ALA A 189 -4.94 6.77 -3.45
N HIS A 190 -5.75 5.79 -3.90
CA HIS A 190 -6.73 5.97 -4.98
C HIS A 190 -7.74 7.12 -4.74
N ARG A 191 -7.92 7.53 -3.47
CA ARG A 191 -8.88 8.56 -3.02
C ARG A 191 -8.28 9.93 -2.71
N GLN A 192 -6.96 10.09 -2.74
CA GLN A 192 -6.34 11.40 -2.49
C GLN A 192 -5.87 11.97 -3.82
N ASP A 193 -6.20 13.24 -4.08
CA ASP A 193 -5.63 13.99 -5.18
C ASP A 193 -4.11 14.02 -4.96
N PHE A 194 -3.40 13.15 -5.66
CA PHE A 194 -1.95 13.14 -5.66
C PHE A 194 -1.52 14.38 -6.45
N ILE A 195 -1.50 15.53 -5.77
CA ILE A 195 -0.81 16.71 -6.25
C ILE A 195 0.68 16.34 -6.15
N PRO A 196 1.39 16.14 -7.27
CA PRO A 196 2.83 15.90 -7.21
C PRO A 196 3.49 17.00 -6.37
N PRO A 197 4.52 16.68 -5.57
CA PRO A 197 5.21 17.70 -4.78
C PRO A 197 5.59 18.85 -5.71
N PRO A 198 5.21 20.10 -5.38
CA PRO A 198 5.37 21.20 -6.30
C PRO A 198 6.86 21.37 -6.64
N PRO A 199 7.18 21.69 -7.91
CA PRO A 199 8.57 21.77 -8.38
C PRO A 199 9.39 22.90 -7.71
N PHE A 200 8.71 23.80 -6.99
CA PHE A 200 9.29 24.84 -6.16
C PHE A 200 8.31 25.31 -5.08
N ALA A 201 8.84 25.92 -4.02
CA ALA A 201 8.10 26.59 -2.96
C ALA A 201 8.38 28.10 -2.98
N PHE A 202 7.42 28.89 -2.49
CA PHE A 202 7.58 30.34 -2.32
C PHE A 202 8.06 30.64 -0.90
N SER A 203 9.12 31.43 -0.78
CA SER A 203 9.73 31.91 0.46
C SER A 203 9.61 33.44 0.50
N VAL A 204 8.86 33.97 1.46
CA VAL A 204 8.66 35.43 1.61
C VAL A 204 9.82 36.01 2.42
N LEU A 205 10.60 36.89 1.81
CA LEU A 205 11.77 37.51 2.45
C LEU A 205 11.39 38.71 3.32
N SER A 206 10.31 39.41 2.97
CA SER A 206 9.83 40.58 3.71
C SER A 206 9.14 40.18 5.02
N ASN A 207 9.86 40.25 6.14
CA ASN A 207 9.32 40.04 7.48
C ASN A 207 9.74 41.22 8.39
N PRO A 208 8.82 41.86 9.14
CA PRO A 208 7.40 41.57 9.29
C PRO A 208 6.53 42.00 8.10
N LEU A 209 5.45 41.25 7.83
CA LEU A 209 4.38 41.65 6.92
C LEU A 209 3.45 42.68 7.59
N ALA A 210 4.01 43.83 7.96
CA ALA A 210 3.29 44.93 8.56
C ALA A 210 3.82 46.28 8.05
N VAL A 211 2.91 47.21 7.78
CA VAL A 211 3.22 48.55 7.28
C VAL A 211 2.28 49.56 7.91
N PRO A 212 2.72 50.80 8.23
CA PRO A 212 1.79 51.87 8.59
C PRO A 212 0.70 52.05 7.53
N ALA A 213 -0.53 52.30 7.96
CA ALA A 213 -1.63 52.53 7.05
C ALA A 213 -1.34 53.74 6.14
N LEU A 214 -1.76 53.65 4.88
CA LEU A 214 -1.55 54.64 3.80
C LEU A 214 -0.11 54.74 3.27
N GLU A 215 0.82 53.90 3.72
CA GLU A 215 2.18 53.83 3.17
C GLU A 215 2.32 52.71 2.11
N PRO A 216 3.28 52.84 1.18
CA PRO A 216 3.62 51.79 0.24
C PRO A 216 4.37 50.65 0.94
N PHE A 217 4.17 49.41 0.49
CA PHE A 217 4.89 48.24 0.99
C PHE A 217 5.52 47.44 -0.15
N THR A 218 6.81 47.13 -0.02
CA THR A 218 7.55 46.33 -1.00
C THR A 218 7.66 44.89 -0.52
N LEU A 219 6.97 43.98 -1.20
CA LEU A 219 7.02 42.55 -0.97
C LEU A 219 8.14 41.93 -1.82
N GLU A 220 9.07 41.24 -1.18
CA GLU A 220 10.09 40.42 -1.84
C GLU A 220 9.86 38.94 -1.58
N VAL A 221 9.90 38.16 -2.65
CA VAL A 221 9.65 36.71 -2.64
C VAL A 221 10.80 36.03 -3.36
N GLN A 222 11.23 34.90 -2.82
CA GLN A 222 12.17 33.98 -3.43
C GLN A 222 11.51 32.63 -3.72
N THR A 223 11.79 32.04 -4.87
CA THR A 223 11.36 30.67 -5.20
C THR A 223 12.50 29.70 -4.92
N GLU A 224 12.23 28.66 -4.13
CA GLU A 224 13.17 27.60 -3.76
C GLU A 224 12.73 26.28 -4.38
N GLY A 225 13.55 25.64 -5.23
CA GLY A 225 13.20 24.39 -5.89
C GLY A 225 14.07 24.08 -7.11
N GLU A 226 13.79 22.95 -7.77
CA GLU A 226 14.52 22.48 -8.96
C GLU A 226 14.12 23.25 -10.22
N ALA A 227 12.87 23.73 -10.29
CA ALA A 227 12.38 24.54 -11.40
C ALA A 227 11.99 25.94 -10.93
N GLN A 228 12.22 26.95 -11.78
CA GLN A 228 11.94 28.34 -11.44
C GLN A 228 10.88 28.92 -12.37
N PRO A 229 9.79 29.52 -11.85
CA PRO A 229 8.78 30.12 -12.70
C PRO A 229 9.35 31.35 -13.42
N GLU A 230 8.97 31.53 -14.69
CA GLU A 230 9.33 32.72 -15.45
C GLU A 230 8.46 33.93 -15.04
N ILE A 231 7.24 33.66 -14.59
CA ILE A 231 6.23 34.65 -14.22
C ILE A 231 5.62 34.25 -12.88
N VAL A 232 5.66 35.17 -11.92
CA VAL A 232 4.93 35.06 -10.65
C VAL A 232 3.89 36.17 -10.59
N MET A 233 2.69 35.80 -10.17
CA MET A 233 1.55 36.67 -9.98
C MET A 233 1.17 36.67 -8.50
N ILE A 234 0.73 37.82 -8.01
CA ILE A 234 0.14 37.98 -6.69
C ILE A 234 -1.37 38.16 -6.85
N GLU A 235 -2.14 37.33 -6.15
CA GLU A 235 -3.59 37.40 -6.07
C GLU A 235 -3.99 38.09 -4.77
N VAL A 236 -4.78 39.15 -4.86
CA VAL A 236 -5.29 39.93 -3.74
C VAL A 236 -6.80 40.09 -3.94
N GLY A 237 -7.60 39.39 -3.13
CA GLY A 237 -9.04 39.28 -3.36
C GLY A 237 -9.34 38.63 -4.72
N GLU A 238 -10.04 39.35 -5.61
CA GLU A 238 -10.35 38.88 -6.97
C GLU A 238 -9.35 39.37 -8.03
N SER A 239 -8.37 40.20 -7.65
CA SER A 239 -7.44 40.83 -8.58
C SER A 239 -6.09 40.10 -8.61
N ARG A 240 -5.54 39.94 -9.81
CA ARG A 240 -4.22 39.34 -10.03
C ARG A 240 -3.26 40.36 -10.61
N TYR A 241 -2.11 40.53 -9.98
CA TYR A 241 -1.06 41.44 -10.41
C TYR A 241 0.22 40.66 -10.71
N ARG A 242 0.97 41.08 -11.73
CA ARG A 242 2.25 40.45 -12.07
C ARG A 242 3.36 41.05 -11.20
N MET A 243 4.23 40.19 -10.65
CA MET A 243 5.41 40.63 -9.92
C MET A 243 6.56 40.95 -10.88
N GLU A 244 7.40 41.91 -10.50
CA GLU A 244 8.64 42.25 -11.21
C GLU A 244 9.74 41.27 -10.85
N ARG A 245 10.47 40.75 -11.83
CA ARG A 245 11.60 39.84 -11.60
C ARG A 245 12.86 40.67 -11.34
N THR A 246 13.43 40.55 -10.15
CA THR A 246 14.63 41.31 -9.72
C THR A 246 15.92 40.50 -9.78
N GLY A 247 15.84 39.17 -9.94
CA GLY A 247 17.00 38.30 -10.10
C GLY A 247 16.63 36.85 -10.40
N GLU A 248 17.60 35.94 -10.28
CA GLU A 248 17.33 34.50 -10.30
C GLU A 248 16.48 34.12 -9.09
N GLY A 249 15.24 33.72 -9.36
CA GLY A 249 14.28 33.30 -8.36
C GLY A 249 13.74 34.37 -7.46
N ARG A 250 14.04 35.64 -7.70
CA ARG A 250 13.58 36.75 -6.87
C ARG A 250 12.58 37.59 -7.62
N PHE A 251 11.46 37.83 -6.94
CA PHE A 251 10.34 38.60 -7.42
C PHE A 251 10.00 39.68 -6.41
N ARG A 252 9.62 40.85 -6.92
CA ARG A 252 9.26 42.01 -6.13
C ARG A 252 7.90 42.53 -6.58
N TYR A 253 7.08 42.93 -5.63
CA TYR A 253 5.84 43.65 -5.89
C TYR A 253 5.70 44.81 -4.92
N VAL A 254 5.33 45.98 -5.42
CA VAL A 254 5.10 47.16 -4.61
C VAL A 254 3.61 47.37 -4.49
N PHE A 255 3.09 47.25 -3.27
CA PHE A 255 1.76 47.73 -2.93
C PHE A 255 1.81 49.26 -2.86
N PRO A 256 1.15 49.99 -3.77
CA PRO A 256 1.28 51.45 -3.82
C PRO A 256 0.72 52.13 -2.58
N MET A 257 -0.32 51.56 -1.98
CA MET A 257 -0.97 52.08 -0.77
C MET A 257 -1.72 50.97 -0.04
N VAL A 258 -1.39 50.73 1.22
CA VAL A 258 -2.05 49.73 2.07
C VAL A 258 -2.99 50.43 3.05
N ARG A 259 -4.30 50.42 2.74
CA ARG A 259 -5.33 51.10 3.57
C ARG A 259 -5.80 50.23 4.73
N GLU A 260 -6.00 48.94 4.46
CA GLU A 260 -6.51 47.95 5.39
C GLU A 260 -5.66 46.68 5.31
N SER A 261 -5.77 45.82 6.33
CA SER A 261 -5.07 44.54 6.30
C SER A 261 -5.65 43.66 5.20
N LEU A 262 -4.79 43.14 4.33
CA LEU A 262 -5.19 42.37 3.15
C LEU A 262 -4.52 40.99 3.14
N SER A 263 -5.25 40.00 2.67
CA SER A 263 -4.74 38.66 2.44
C SER A 263 -4.36 38.48 0.98
N PHE A 264 -3.23 37.85 0.72
CA PHE A 264 -2.71 37.62 -0.63
C PHE A 264 -2.13 36.22 -0.79
N THR A 265 -2.12 35.73 -2.02
CA THR A 265 -1.55 34.44 -2.42
C THR A 265 -0.63 34.64 -3.61
N LEU A 266 0.41 33.81 -3.73
CA LEU A 266 1.35 33.85 -4.85
C LEU A 266 1.04 32.69 -5.80
N PHE A 267 1.06 32.96 -7.09
CA PHE A 267 0.78 31.99 -8.14
C PHE A 267 1.85 32.05 -9.23
N GLY A 268 2.40 30.91 -9.61
CA GLY A 268 3.39 30.82 -10.68
C GLY A 268 3.46 29.43 -11.27
N SER A 269 3.53 29.32 -12.60
CA SER A 269 3.67 28.03 -13.31
C SER A 269 2.74 26.90 -12.82
N GLY A 270 1.52 27.22 -12.39
CA GLY A 270 0.54 26.24 -11.88
C GLY A 270 0.64 25.89 -10.39
N VAL A 271 1.60 26.47 -9.66
CA VAL A 271 1.80 26.30 -8.22
C VAL A 271 1.26 27.53 -7.48
N SER A 272 0.55 27.31 -6.38
CA SER A 272 0.06 28.37 -5.47
C SER A 272 0.76 28.29 -4.11
N SER A 273 1.06 29.43 -3.50
CA SER A 273 1.55 29.51 -2.12
C SER A 273 0.43 29.36 -1.09
N ASP A 274 0.83 29.33 0.19
CA ASP A 274 -0.05 29.61 1.32
C ASP A 274 -0.60 31.05 1.28
N VAL A 275 -1.67 31.29 2.03
CA VAL A 275 -2.28 32.62 2.19
C VAL A 275 -1.49 33.42 3.21
N TYR A 276 -0.94 34.55 2.77
CA TYR A 276 -0.25 35.52 3.63
C TYR A 276 -1.18 36.68 3.97
N THR A 277 -0.93 37.35 5.10
CA THR A 277 -1.69 38.54 5.50
C THR A 277 -0.74 39.69 5.77
N LEU A 278 -0.91 40.78 5.02
CA LEU A 278 -0.22 42.05 5.21
C LEU A 278 -1.04 42.92 6.16
N LYS A 279 -0.47 43.27 7.32
CA LYS A 279 -1.16 44.08 8.34
C LYS A 279 -0.95 45.57 8.13
N ALA A 280 -2.04 46.32 8.04
CA ALA A 280 -2.02 47.78 8.10
C ALA A 280 -2.02 48.23 9.57
N LEU A 281 -0.92 48.83 10.02
CA LEU A 281 -0.79 49.36 11.38
C LEU A 281 -1.48 50.73 11.47
N PRO A 282 -2.34 50.96 12.47
CA PRO A 282 -3.01 52.26 12.61
C PRO A 282 -1.98 53.35 12.88
N VAL A 283 -2.05 54.43 12.10
CA VAL A 283 -1.23 55.62 12.31
C VAL A 283 -1.95 56.52 13.32
N PRO A 284 -1.29 56.95 14.42
CA PRO A 284 -1.90 57.85 15.37
C PRO A 284 -2.21 59.19 14.68
N THR A 285 -3.45 59.66 14.83
CA THR A 285 -3.88 60.98 14.35
C THR A 285 -4.11 61.89 15.54
N LEU A 286 -3.75 63.17 15.41
CA LEU A 286 -4.00 64.17 16.46
C LEU A 286 -5.50 64.46 16.51
N VAL A 287 -6.18 63.94 17.53
CA VAL A 287 -7.64 64.12 17.72
C VAL A 287 -7.96 65.51 18.28
N GLY A 288 -7.05 66.08 19.08
CA GLY A 288 -7.21 67.40 19.68
C GLY A 288 -5.88 67.93 20.21
N LEU A 289 -5.77 69.25 20.28
CA LEU A 289 -4.67 69.98 20.89
C LEU A 289 -5.29 70.90 21.95
N GLU A 290 -4.98 70.66 23.22
CA GLU A 290 -5.34 71.56 24.31
C GLU A 290 -4.09 72.37 24.70
N VAL A 291 -4.21 73.69 24.69
CA VAL A 291 -3.15 74.63 25.07
C VAL A 291 -3.55 75.31 26.36
N THR A 292 -2.90 74.92 27.46
CA THR A 292 -3.05 75.60 28.74
C THR A 292 -2.02 76.72 28.86
N THR A 293 -2.50 77.95 28.93
CA THR A 293 -1.66 79.12 29.18
C THR A 293 -1.67 79.47 30.67
N THR A 294 -0.49 79.46 31.28
CA THR A 294 -0.30 79.88 32.68
C THR A 294 0.44 81.22 32.69
N PRO A 295 -0.28 82.35 32.72
CA PRO A 295 0.35 83.66 32.68
C PRO A 295 1.12 83.95 33.98
N PRO A 296 2.21 84.73 33.95
CA PRO A 296 3.00 85.05 35.14
C PRO A 296 2.19 85.77 36.21
N SER A 297 2.51 85.55 37.50
CA SER A 297 1.73 86.04 38.65
C SER A 297 1.48 87.55 38.69
N TYR A 298 2.36 88.35 38.09
CA TYR A 298 2.24 89.82 38.04
C TYR A 298 1.20 90.31 37.03
N THR A 299 0.68 89.44 36.16
CA THR A 299 -0.31 89.81 35.14
C THR A 299 -1.75 89.81 35.65
N GLY A 300 -2.02 89.16 36.78
CA GLY A 300 -3.35 89.08 37.38
C GLY A 300 -4.40 88.31 36.56
N LEU A 301 -4.00 87.66 35.47
CA LEU A 301 -4.89 86.90 34.58
C LEU A 301 -5.05 85.44 35.08
N PRO A 302 -6.26 84.85 34.97
CA PRO A 302 -6.47 83.44 35.26
C PRO A 302 -5.82 82.55 34.19
N ALA A 303 -5.49 81.31 34.54
CA ALA A 303 -5.06 80.31 33.55
C ALA A 303 -6.22 79.97 32.63
N GLU A 304 -5.94 79.91 31.33
CA GLU A 304 -6.94 79.61 30.29
C GLU A 304 -6.46 78.41 29.46
N THR A 305 -7.36 77.46 29.23
CA THR A 305 -7.13 76.29 28.36
C THR A 305 -8.00 76.45 27.11
N VAL A 306 -7.37 76.43 25.94
CA VAL A 306 -8.00 76.54 24.61
C VAL A 306 -7.75 75.28 23.81
#